data_AF-A0A1U7M7I3-F1
#
_entry.id   AF-A0A1U7M7I3-F1
#
_cell.length_a   1.000
_cell.length_b   1.000
_cell.length_c   1.000
_cell.angle_alpha   90.00
_cell.angle_beta   90.00
_cell.angle_gamma   90.00
#
_symmetry.space_group_name_H-M   'P 1'
#
loop_
_entity.id
_entity.type
_entity.pdbx_description
1 polymer ?
#
loop_
_entity_poly.entity_id
_entity_poly.type
_entity_poly.pdbx_seq_one_letter_code
_entity_poly.pdbx_strand_id
1 'polypeptide(L)'
;MMYPYITLADETEITHSHIIEENDVKKVEVHFERPTEHGFDTARCILPNYTWIKIEGYTDEEIENFNEMLRHNTHLLYKYASIGGIQIA
;
A
#
# COMPACT_ATOMS: atom_id res chain seq x y z
N MET A 1 7.29 -10.05 4.05
CA MET A 1 7.05 -10.31 2.62
C MET A 1 5.92 -9.40 2.16
N MET A 2 6.09 -8.78 1.00
CA MET A 2 5.11 -7.90 0.36
C MET A 2 4.42 -8.65 -0.77
N TYR A 3 3.14 -8.39 -0.98
CA TYR A 3 2.31 -9.01 -2.01
C TYR A 3 1.77 -7.95 -2.96
N PRO A 4 1.78 -8.19 -4.28
CA PRO A 4 1.26 -7.24 -5.25
C PRO A 4 -0.25 -7.08 -5.10
N TYR A 5 -0.72 -5.84 -5.22
CA TYR A 5 -2.14 -5.48 -5.20
C TYR A 5 -2.63 -5.03 -6.58
N ILE A 6 -2.04 -3.94 -7.10
CA ILE A 6 -2.38 -3.35 -8.39
C ILE A 6 -1.20 -2.52 -8.89
N THR A 7 -1.05 -2.43 -10.21
CA THR A 7 -0.17 -1.47 -10.87
C THR A 7 -1.03 -0.40 -11.55
N LEU A 8 -0.75 0.86 -11.26
CA LEU A 8 -1.48 2.01 -11.83
C LEU A 8 -0.96 2.36 -13.24
N ALA A 9 -1.68 3.24 -13.93
CA ALA A 9 -1.35 3.65 -15.29
C ALA A 9 -0.03 4.43 -15.41
N ASP A 10 0.43 5.03 -14.32
CA ASP A 10 1.69 5.76 -14.21
C ASP A 10 2.86 4.86 -13.74
N GLU A 11 2.69 3.54 -13.83
CA GLU A 11 3.66 2.52 -13.39
C GLU A 11 3.87 2.45 -11.87
N THR A 12 3.06 3.14 -11.06
CA THR A 12 3.08 2.95 -9.60
C THR A 12 2.63 1.53 -9.25
N GLU A 13 3.53 0.75 -8.66
CA GLU A 13 3.24 -0.56 -8.08
C GLU A 13 2.77 -0.40 -6.63
N ILE A 14 1.59 -0.94 -6.33
CA ILE A 14 1.04 -0.97 -4.98
C ILE A 14 1.16 -2.38 -4.45
N THR A 15 1.86 -2.53 -3.32
CA THR A 15 2.02 -3.82 -2.63
C THR A 15 1.57 -3.72 -1.18
N HIS A 16 1.20 -4.84 -0.56
CA HIS A 16 0.79 -4.88 0.83
C HIS A 16 1.50 -6.00 1.62
N SER A 17 1.65 -5.80 2.93
CA SER A 17 2.17 -6.83 3.83
C SER A 17 1.12 -7.93 4.10
N HIS A 18 1.55 -9.00 4.77
CA HIS A 18 0.63 -9.85 5.54
C HIS A 18 0.02 -9.05 6.71
N ILE A 19 -0.95 -9.63 7.42
CA ILE A 19 -1.46 -9.04 8.67
C ILE A 19 -0.36 -9.05 9.72
N ILE A 20 -0.02 -7.87 10.24
CA ILE A 20 0.91 -7.67 11.35
C ILE A 20 0.07 -7.39 12.60
N GLU A 21 0.12 -8.25 13.59
CA GLU A 21 -0.64 -8.08 14.84
C GLU A 21 0.25 -7.49 15.92
N GLU A 22 -0.13 -6.31 16.43
CA GLU A 22 0.61 -5.59 17.46
C GLU A 22 -0.36 -4.93 18.43
N ASN A 23 -0.22 -5.20 19.73
CA ASN A 23 -1.11 -4.69 20.79
C ASN A 23 -2.60 -4.94 20.50
N ASP A 24 -2.96 -6.17 20.08
CA ASP A 24 -4.31 -6.58 19.70
C ASP A 24 -4.91 -5.80 18.50
N VAL A 25 -4.09 -5.07 17.75
CA VAL A 25 -4.48 -4.36 16.53
C VAL A 25 -3.87 -5.06 15.31
N LYS A 26 -4.73 -5.43 14.36
CA LYS A 26 -4.32 -5.95 13.06
C LYS A 26 -3.94 -4.81 12.13
N LYS A 27 -2.67 -4.74 11.76
CA LYS A 27 -2.10 -3.75 10.85
C LYS A 27 -1.78 -4.38 9.50
N VAL A 28 -1.85 -3.54 8.46
CA VAL A 28 -1.35 -3.86 7.12
C VAL A 28 -0.53 -2.67 6.65
N GLU A 29 0.69 -2.93 6.21
CA GLU A 29 1.55 -1.93 5.59
C GLU A 29 1.34 -1.98 4.07
N VAL A 30 1.10 -0.83 3.45
CA VAL A 30 0.93 -0.69 2.01
C VAL A 30 2.05 0.18 1.46
N HIS A 31 2.74 -0.30 0.43
CA HIS A 31 3.82 0.41 -0.24
C HIS A 31 3.37 0.84 -1.63
N PHE A 32 3.85 2.01 -2.04
CA PHE A 32 3.65 2.62 -3.34
C PHE A 32 5.03 2.93 -3.90
N GLU A 33 5.40 2.29 -5.00
CA GLU A 33 6.71 2.46 -5.64
C GLU A 33 6.54 2.73 -7.13
N ARG A 34 7.07 3.85 -7.62
CA ARG A 34 7.04 4.22 -9.04
C ARG A 34 8.47 4.42 -9.53
N PRO A 35 8.90 3.73 -10.60
CA PRO A 35 10.25 3.89 -11.14
C PRO A 35 10.46 5.30 -11.69
N THR A 36 11.67 5.82 -11.53
CA THR A 36 12.12 7.10 -12.10
C THR A 36 13.47 6.93 -12.77
N GLU A 37 13.95 7.92 -13.52
CA GLU A 37 15.27 7.88 -14.17
C GLU A 37 16.44 7.70 -13.17
N HIS A 38 16.22 8.01 -11.88
CA HIS A 38 17.24 8.01 -10.85
C HIS A 38 16.96 7.08 -9.67
N GLY A 39 15.88 6.28 -9.72
CA GLY A 39 15.50 5.41 -8.63
C GLY A 39 14.00 5.17 -8.58
N PHE A 40 13.37 5.46 -7.43
CA PHE A 40 11.95 5.25 -7.20
C PHE A 40 11.35 6.37 -6.36
N ASP A 41 10.17 6.84 -6.75
CA ASP A 41 9.28 7.53 -5.82
C ASP A 41 8.73 6.47 -4.86
N THR A 42 8.71 6.75 -3.56
CA THR A 42 8.33 5.79 -2.52
C THR A 42 7.34 6.42 -1.54
N ALA A 43 6.21 5.75 -1.31
CA ALA A 43 5.34 6.06 -0.18
C ALA A 43 4.93 4.79 0.58
N ARG A 44 4.73 4.92 1.91
CA ARG A 44 4.34 3.81 2.79
C ARG A 44 3.27 4.25 3.78
N CYS A 45 2.21 3.48 3.87
CA CYS A 45 1.07 3.77 4.74
C CYS A 45 0.72 2.56 5.62
N ILE A 46 0.40 2.80 6.89
CA ILE A 46 -0.03 1.77 7.85
C ILE A 46 -1.55 1.88 8.07
N LEU A 47 -2.26 0.81 7.75
CA LEU A 47 -3.68 0.60 8.08
C LEU A 47 -3.83 -0.01 9.48
N PRO A 48 -4.94 0.27 10.21
CA PRO A 48 -6.14 0.99 9.77
C PRO A 48 -6.09 2.50 10.02
N ASN A 49 -4.99 3.01 10.61
CA ASN A 49 -4.89 4.41 11.02
C ASN A 49 -4.57 5.38 9.88
N TYR A 50 -4.31 4.87 8.67
CA TYR A 50 -3.87 5.64 7.49
C TYR A 50 -2.64 6.51 7.82
N THR A 51 -1.69 5.92 8.56
CA THR A 51 -0.47 6.63 8.97
C THR A 51 0.58 6.50 7.89
N TRP A 52 0.86 7.61 7.20
CA TRP A 52 1.97 7.71 6.25
C TRP A 52 3.30 7.81 7.01
N ILE A 53 4.16 6.80 6.85
CA ILE A 53 5.46 6.72 7.55
C ILE A 53 6.63 7.09 6.64
N LYS A 54 6.40 7.15 5.33
CA LYS A 54 7.37 7.52 4.32
C LYS A 54 6.65 8.12 3.11
N ILE A 55 7.12 9.27 2.63
CA ILE A 55 6.68 9.92 1.39
C ILE A 55 7.94 10.56 0.77
N GLU A 56 8.36 10.07 -0.38
CA GLU A 56 9.50 10.56 -1.16
C GLU A 56 9.11 10.56 -2.63
N GLY A 57 9.23 11.69 -3.33
CA GLY A 57 8.98 11.79 -4.77
C GLY A 57 7.51 12.03 -5.17
N TYR A 58 6.54 11.59 -4.37
CA TYR A 58 5.12 11.88 -4.60
C TYR A 58 4.71 13.28 -4.09
N THR A 59 3.77 13.89 -4.82
CA THR A 59 3.11 15.14 -4.47
C THR A 59 1.97 14.92 -3.46
N ASP A 60 1.56 15.99 -2.78
CA ASP A 60 0.44 15.94 -1.83
C ASP A 60 -0.88 15.50 -2.49
N GLU A 61 -1.11 15.88 -3.76
CA GLU A 61 -2.28 15.46 -4.54
C GLU A 61 -2.27 13.94 -4.81
N GLU A 62 -1.13 13.38 -5.17
CA GLU A 62 -0.98 11.93 -5.35
C GLU A 62 -1.19 11.18 -4.03
N ILE A 63 -0.67 11.70 -2.92
CA ILE A 63 -0.89 11.10 -1.60
C ILE A 63 -2.36 11.13 -1.18
N GLU A 64 -3.09 12.20 -1.50
CA GLU A 64 -4.54 12.24 -1.24
C GLU A 64 -5.29 11.22 -2.10
N ASN A 65 -4.93 11.08 -3.39
CA ASN A 65 -5.50 10.05 -4.26
C ASN A 65 -5.23 8.63 -3.73
N PHE A 66 -4.02 8.37 -3.23
CA PHE A 66 -3.69 7.10 -2.59
C PHE A 66 -4.46 6.88 -1.30
N ASN A 67 -4.65 7.93 -0.48
CA ASN A 67 -5.43 7.88 0.75
C ASN A 67 -6.90 7.53 0.47
N GLU A 68 -7.52 8.14 -0.54
CA GLU A 68 -8.88 7.80 -0.99
C GLU A 68 -8.95 6.35 -1.49
N MET A 69 -7.99 5.93 -2.32
CA MET A 69 -7.90 4.55 -2.79
C MET A 69 -7.80 3.56 -1.62
N LEU A 70 -6.98 3.84 -0.61
CA LEU A 70 -6.83 3.00 0.57
C LEU A 70 -8.17 2.89 1.32
N ARG A 71 -8.88 4.01 1.51
CA ARG A 71 -10.17 4.03 2.21
C ARG A 71 -11.22 3.17 1.51
N HIS A 72 -11.28 3.24 0.18
CA HIS A 72 -12.20 2.40 -0.59
C HIS A 72 -11.84 0.92 -0.59
N ASN A 73 -10.54 0.60 -0.54
CA ASN A 73 -10.05 -0.77 -0.70
C ASN A 73 -9.58 -1.45 0.59
N THR A 74 -9.69 -0.79 1.75
CA THR A 74 -9.17 -1.30 3.04
C THR A 74 -9.64 -2.72 3.34
N HIS A 75 -10.93 -3.00 3.14
CA HIS A 75 -11.51 -4.33 3.37
C HIS A 75 -10.88 -5.42 2.46
N LEU A 76 -10.54 -5.10 1.21
CA LEU A 76 -9.85 -6.01 0.29
C LEU A 76 -8.39 -6.21 0.69
N LEU A 77 -7.70 -5.13 1.07
CA LEU A 77 -6.31 -5.20 1.54
C LEU A 77 -6.18 -6.13 2.76
N TYR A 78 -7.09 -6.02 3.74
CA TYR A 78 -7.11 -6.95 4.88
C TYR A 78 -7.44 -8.39 4.48
N LYS A 79 -8.38 -8.58 3.54
CA LYS A 79 -8.71 -9.90 3.02
C LYS A 79 -7.51 -10.56 2.34
N TYR A 80 -6.82 -9.83 1.46
CA TYR A 80 -5.66 -10.38 0.75
C TYR A 80 -4.46 -10.56 1.68
N ALA A 81 -4.26 -9.66 2.64
CA ALA A 81 -3.24 -9.80 3.67
C ALA A 81 -3.43 -11.07 4.54
N SER A 82 -4.67 -11.53 4.76
CA SER A 82 -4.95 -12.73 5.56
C SER A 82 -4.71 -14.05 4.80
N ILE A 83 -4.75 -14.02 3.47
CA ILE A 83 -4.57 -15.21 2.61
C ILE A 83 -3.23 -15.24 1.87
N GLY A 84 -2.34 -14.28 2.14
CA GLY A 84 -1.01 -14.21 1.53
C GLY A 84 -0.99 -13.63 0.12
N GLY A 85 -1.83 -12.63 -0.17
CA GLY A 85 -1.89 -11.93 -1.45
C GLY A 85 -3.05 -12.37 -2.35
N ILE A 86 -3.09 -11.80 -3.56
CA ILE A 86 -4.10 -12.17 -4.56
C ILE A 86 -3.75 -13.54 -5.13
N GLN A 87 -4.62 -14.52 -4.89
CA GLN A 87 -4.50 -15.84 -5.50
C GLN A 87 -5.10 -15.78 -6.91
N ILE A 88 -4.24 -15.67 -7.91
CA ILE A 88 -4.63 -15.84 -9.31
C ILE A 88 -4.47 -17.33 -9.63
N ALA A 89 -5.60 -17.99 -9.91
CA ALA A 89 -5.66 -19.41 -10.29
C ALA A 89 -5.42 -19.59 -11.80
#